data_AF-A0AAV8WMN9-F1
#
_entry.id   AF-A0AAV8WMN9-F1
#
_cell.length_a   1.000
_cell.length_b   1.000
_cell.length_c   1.000
_cell.angle_alpha   90.00
_cell.angle_beta   90.00
_cell.angle_gamma   90.00
#
_symmetry.space_group_name_H-M   'P 1'
#
loop_
_entity.id
_entity.type
_entity.pdbx_description
1 polymer ?
#
loop_
_entity_poly.entity_id
_entity_poly.type
_entity_poly.pdbx_seq_one_letter_code
_entity_poly.pdbx_strand_id
1 'polypeptide(L)'
;MTPFQNPPEGSPQQRFNHAHIRARNCVERCIGVLKMRFRCLLRERSLRYPPHFVSNLIKACAILHNLCVKEGVPLLNEDIHDHPDLMDVPHPPGNEPRELAMRGLQVRNTIVEHYYQ
;
A
#
# COMPACT_ATOMS: atom_id res chain seq x y z
N MET A 1 -7.58 -2.07 3.93
CA MET A 1 -9.03 -1.88 4.11
C MET A 1 -9.73 -2.65 3.01
N THR A 2 -10.78 -3.39 3.32
CA THR A 2 -11.42 -4.31 2.35
C THR A 2 -12.47 -3.57 1.52
N PRO A 3 -12.40 -3.56 0.18
CA PRO A 3 -13.41 -2.91 -0.65
C PRO A 3 -14.79 -3.58 -0.50
N PHE A 4 -15.85 -2.87 -0.87
CA PHE A 4 -17.19 -3.46 -0.99
C PHE A 4 -17.27 -4.34 -2.24
N GLN A 5 -17.87 -5.52 -2.13
CA GLN A 5 -18.13 -6.38 -3.27
C GLN A 5 -19.39 -5.92 -3.99
N ASN A 6 -19.31 -5.73 -5.31
CA ASN A 6 -20.43 -5.37 -6.19
C ASN A 6 -21.36 -4.27 -5.64
N PRO A 7 -20.83 -3.08 -5.24
CA PRO A 7 -21.67 -2.01 -4.75
C PRO A 7 -22.60 -1.50 -5.87
N PRO A 8 -23.86 -1.13 -5.56
CA PRO A 8 -24.78 -0.55 -6.54
C PRO A 8 -24.18 0.70 -7.21
N GLU A 9 -24.52 0.92 -8.47
CA GLU A 9 -24.07 2.10 -9.19
C GLU A 9 -24.62 3.39 -8.55
N GLY A 10 -23.78 4.41 -8.43
CA GLY A 10 -24.11 5.67 -7.77
C GLY A 10 -24.15 5.60 -6.23
N SER A 11 -23.86 4.45 -5.63
CA SER A 11 -23.88 4.31 -4.17
C SER A 11 -22.66 4.96 -3.48
N PRO A 12 -22.80 5.39 -2.20
CA PRO A 12 -21.68 5.78 -1.35
C PRO A 12 -20.52 4.78 -1.35
N GLN A 13 -20.84 3.49 -1.35
CA GLN A 13 -19.90 2.40 -1.35
C GLN A 13 -19.10 2.33 -2.65
N GLN A 14 -19.73 2.58 -3.80
CA GLN A 14 -19.04 2.63 -5.09
C GLN A 14 -18.10 3.84 -5.15
N ARG A 15 -18.55 5.03 -4.71
CA ARG A 15 -17.70 6.23 -4.65
C ARG A 15 -16.49 6.01 -3.73
N PHE A 16 -16.71 5.40 -2.57
CA PHE A 16 -15.65 5.01 -1.65
C PHE A 16 -14.66 4.05 -2.31
N ASN A 17 -15.15 2.97 -2.95
CA ASN A 17 -14.28 2.01 -3.63
C ASN A 17 -13.42 2.69 -4.71
N HIS A 18 -13.99 3.60 -5.49
CA HIS A 18 -13.26 4.34 -6.52
C HIS A 18 -12.15 5.21 -5.90
N ALA A 19 -12.48 5.98 -4.85
CA ALA A 19 -11.47 6.77 -4.13
C ALA A 19 -10.38 5.89 -3.49
N HIS A 20 -10.77 4.76 -2.91
CA HIS A 20 -9.87 3.80 -2.30
C HIS A 20 -8.89 3.20 -3.32
N ILE A 21 -9.39 2.77 -4.49
CA ILE A 21 -8.55 2.24 -5.59
C ILE A 21 -7.55 3.31 -6.04
N ARG A 22 -8.00 4.55 -6.25
CA ARG A 22 -7.11 5.65 -6.65
C ARG A 22 -6.00 5.90 -5.62
N ALA A 23 -6.35 5.91 -4.34
CA ALA A 23 -5.37 6.07 -3.26
C ALA A 23 -4.37 4.91 -3.23
N ARG A 24 -4.85 3.66 -3.33
CA ARG A 24 -3.99 2.46 -3.38
C ARG A 24 -3.03 2.50 -4.57
N ASN A 25 -3.54 2.79 -5.77
CA ASN A 25 -2.72 2.88 -6.98
C ASN A 25 -1.58 3.89 -6.83
N CYS A 26 -1.83 5.03 -6.19
CA CYS A 26 -0.79 6.03 -5.92
C CYS A 26 0.30 5.48 -4.97
N VAL A 27 -0.12 4.88 -3.85
CA VAL A 27 0.79 4.33 -2.84
C VAL A 27 1.60 3.15 -3.40
N GLU A 28 0.94 2.22 -4.08
CA GLU A 28 1.59 1.03 -4.65
C GLU A 28 2.62 1.40 -5.72
N ARG A 29 2.31 2.37 -6.61
CA ARG A 29 3.28 2.89 -7.58
C ARG A 29 4.47 3.57 -6.90
N CYS A 30 4.23 4.36 -5.86
CA CYS A 30 5.30 4.98 -5.07
C CYS A 30 6.24 3.93 -4.45
N ILE A 31 5.66 2.89 -3.82
CA ILE A 31 6.42 1.79 -3.24
C ILE A 31 7.23 1.05 -4.31
N GLY A 32 6.63 0.76 -5.46
CA GLY A 32 7.31 0.11 -6.58
C GLY A 32 8.53 0.90 -7.06
N VAL A 33 8.38 2.22 -7.23
CA VAL A 33 9.51 3.12 -7.62
C VAL A 33 10.62 3.12 -6.56
N LEU A 34 10.28 3.15 -5.27
CA LEU A 34 11.26 3.10 -4.20
C LEU A 34 12.02 1.77 -4.17
N LYS A 35 11.32 0.62 -4.30
CA LYS A 35 11.95 -0.70 -4.38
C LYS A 35 12.85 -0.83 -5.61
N MET A 36 12.42 -0.29 -6.74
CA MET A 36 13.18 -0.32 -8.00
C MET A 36 14.50 0.47 -7.87
N ARG A 37 14.47 1.63 -7.20
CA ARG A 37 15.67 2.44 -6.98
C ARG A 37 16.56 1.91 -5.85
N PHE A 38 15.96 1.39 -4.77
CA PHE A 38 16.67 0.99 -3.57
C PHE A 38 16.42 -0.49 -3.27
N ARG A 39 17.35 -1.33 -3.75
CA ARG A 39 17.33 -2.79 -3.53
C ARG A 39 17.27 -3.21 -2.05
N CYS A 40 17.64 -2.33 -1.11
CA CYS A 40 17.51 -2.59 0.34
C CYS A 40 16.06 -2.71 0.82
N LEU A 41 15.08 -2.30 0.00
CA LEU A 41 13.65 -2.45 0.28
C LEU A 41 13.05 -3.74 -0.29
N LEU A 42 13.81 -4.52 -1.07
CA LEU A 42 13.33 -5.78 -1.65
C LEU A 42 13.18 -6.87 -0.58
N ARG A 43 12.15 -7.70 -0.73
CA ARG A 43 11.82 -8.78 0.21
C ARG A 43 12.95 -9.80 0.36
N GLU A 44 13.70 -10.10 -0.69
CA GLU A 44 14.87 -10.99 -0.63
C GLU A 44 15.96 -10.46 0.31
N ARG A 45 15.97 -9.15 0.53
CA ARG A 45 16.82 -8.46 1.50
C ARG A 45 16.08 -8.18 2.81
N SER A 46 15.00 -8.93 3.09
CA SER A 46 14.09 -8.75 4.21
C SER A 46 14.84 -8.24 5.43
N LEU A 47 14.52 -6.98 5.70
CA LEU A 47 15.14 -6.18 6.73
C LEU A 47 14.83 -6.86 8.07
N ARG A 48 15.76 -7.69 8.58
CA ARG A 48 15.74 -8.23 9.96
C ARG A 48 16.06 -7.11 10.96
N TYR A 49 15.39 -5.98 10.81
CA TYR A 49 15.60 -4.78 11.59
C TYR A 49 14.35 -4.49 12.42
N PRO A 50 14.52 -3.88 13.59
CA PRO A 50 13.39 -3.49 14.41
C PRO A 50 12.53 -2.43 13.69
N PRO A 51 11.21 -2.36 13.97
CA PRO A 51 10.29 -1.48 13.25
C PRO A 51 10.72 0.00 13.20
N HIS A 52 11.34 0.51 14.27
CA HIS A 52 11.82 1.89 14.32
C HIS A 52 12.93 2.16 13.29
N PHE A 53 13.82 1.18 13.09
CA PHE A 53 14.90 1.29 12.11
C PHE A 53 14.36 1.22 10.69
N VAL A 54 13.41 0.30 10.44
CA VAL A 54 12.74 0.19 9.14
C VAL A 54 12.04 1.50 8.77
N SER A 55 11.37 2.16 9.72
CA SER A 55 10.77 3.49 9.49
C SER A 55 11.80 4.52 9.05
N ASN A 56 12.98 4.56 9.70
CA ASN A 56 14.05 5.49 9.33
C ASN A 56 14.66 5.15 7.97
N LEU A 57 14.82 3.87 7.65
CA LEU A 57 15.30 3.43 6.34
C LEU A 57 14.34 3.87 5.23
N ILE A 58 13.03 3.67 5.40
CA ILE A 58 12.02 4.11 4.42
C ILE A 58 12.08 5.63 4.23
N LYS A 59 12.19 6.40 5.32
CA LYS A 59 12.35 7.87 5.26
C LYS A 59 13.60 8.27 4.47
N ALA A 60 14.74 7.64 4.76
CA ALA A 60 15.98 7.91 4.04
C ALA A 60 15.84 7.63 2.55
N CYS A 61 15.21 6.51 2.17
CA CYS A 61 14.93 6.19 0.77
C CYS A 61 14.04 7.26 0.10
N ALA A 62 12.99 7.74 0.77
CA ALA A 62 12.14 8.79 0.24
C ALA A 62 12.89 10.13 0.05
N ILE A 63 13.72 10.53 1.01
CA ILE A 63 14.55 11.74 0.93
C ILE A 63 15.53 11.63 -0.25
N LEU A 64 16.24 10.52 -0.35
CA LEU A 64 17.21 10.27 -1.43
C LEU A 64 16.52 10.18 -2.79
N HIS A 65 15.33 9.57 -2.87
CA HIS A 65 14.53 9.55 -4.09
C HIS A 65 14.21 10.97 -4.57
N ASN A 66 13.69 11.81 -3.67
CA ASN A 66 13.34 13.19 -4.00
C ASN A 66 14.57 14.00 -4.45
N LEU A 67 15.73 13.77 -3.81
CA LEU A 67 16.98 14.37 -4.23
C LEU A 67 17.38 13.92 -5.64
N CYS A 68 17.33 12.61 -5.93
CA CYS A 68 17.58 12.08 -7.26
C CYS A 68 16.65 12.68 -8.32
N VAL A 69 15.36 12.83 -8.03
CA VAL A 69 14.39 13.46 -8.95
C VAL A 69 14.76 14.92 -9.20
N LYS A 70 15.11 15.67 -8.15
CA LYS A 70 15.53 17.07 -8.25
C LYS A 70 16.78 17.23 -9.11
N GLU A 71 17.76 16.33 -8.96
CA GLU A 71 19.03 16.35 -9.69
C GLU A 71 18.95 15.65 -11.06
N GLY A 72 17.76 15.20 -11.50
CA GLY A 72 17.57 14.55 -12.79
C GLY A 72 18.25 13.18 -12.92
N VAL A 73 18.57 12.52 -11.80
CA VAL A 73 19.20 11.19 -11.78
C VAL A 73 18.16 10.17 -12.26
N PRO A 74 18.38 9.50 -13.41
CA PRO A 74 17.43 8.54 -13.95
C PRO A 74 17.21 7.39 -12.97
N LEU A 75 16.07 6.73 -13.09
CA LEU A 75 15.91 5.42 -12.48
C LEU A 75 16.82 4.46 -13.24
N LEU A 76 17.55 3.61 -12.52
CA LEU A 76 18.30 2.54 -13.15
C LEU A 76 17.27 1.59 -13.78
N ASN A 77 17.35 1.43 -15.10
CA ASN A 77 16.60 0.39 -15.81
C ASN A 77 17.27 -0.94 -15.48
N GLU A 78 16.94 -1.47 -14.32
CA GLU A 78 17.15 -2.87 -14.02
C GLU A 78 15.79 -3.52 -14.19
N ASP A 79 15.72 -4.62 -14.96
CA ASP A 79 14.54 -5.48 -15.09
C ASP A 79 14.26 -6.13 -13.74
N ILE A 80 13.84 -5.33 -12.77
CA ILE A 80 13.41 -5.77 -11.45
C ILE A 80 12.00 -6.27 -11.67
N HIS A 81 11.90 -7.57 -11.94
CA HIS A 81 10.67 -8.31 -11.71
C HIS A 81 10.41 -8.27 -10.20
N ASP A 82 9.89 -7.15 -9.69
CA ASP A 82 9.18 -7.13 -8.42
C ASP A 82 7.97 -8.01 -8.68
N HIS A 83 8.10 -9.29 -8.29
CA HIS A 83 6.97 -10.21 -8.29
C HIS A 83 5.85 -9.43 -7.60
N PRO A 84 4.65 -9.27 -8.23
CA PRO A 84 3.59 -8.48 -7.64
C PRO A 84 3.49 -8.90 -6.19
N ASP A 85 3.66 -7.95 -5.27
CA ASP A 85 3.48 -8.19 -3.85
C ASP A 85 2.17 -8.96 -3.78
N LEU A 86 2.24 -10.26 -3.47
CA LEU A 86 1.07 -11.12 -3.32
C LEU A 86 0.35 -10.72 -2.02
N MET A 87 0.16 -9.41 -1.79
CA MET A 87 -0.66 -8.85 -0.74
C MET A 87 -2.15 -9.12 -0.97
N ASP A 88 -2.49 -9.75 -2.09
CA ASP A 88 -3.80 -10.36 -2.33
C ASP A 88 -3.72 -11.90 -2.42
N VAL A 89 -2.76 -12.55 -1.74
CA VAL A 89 -3.03 -13.94 -1.33
C VAL A 89 -4.24 -13.84 -0.39
N PRO A 90 -5.37 -14.52 -0.67
CA PRO A 90 -6.42 -14.67 0.32
C PRO A 90 -5.74 -15.15 1.59
N HIS A 91 -5.77 -14.33 2.64
CA HIS A 91 -5.31 -14.81 3.93
C HIS A 91 -6.04 -16.15 4.13
N PRO A 92 -5.33 -17.28 4.29
CA PRO A 92 -6.02 -18.49 4.74
C PRO A 92 -6.87 -18.05 5.93
N PRO A 93 -8.09 -18.59 6.17
CA PRO A 93 -8.88 -18.20 7.34
C PRO A 93 -8.06 -18.50 8.59
N GLY A 94 -7.22 -17.54 8.94
CA GLY A 94 -6.30 -17.55 10.03
C GLY A 94 -7.11 -17.11 11.22
N ASN A 95 -6.63 -17.48 12.38
CA ASN A 95 -7.24 -17.16 13.66
C ASN A 95 -7.19 -15.64 13.98
N GLU A 96 -7.32 -14.76 12.97
CA GLU A 96 -7.63 -13.36 13.15
C GLU A 96 -8.82 -13.27 14.09
N PRO A 97 -8.66 -12.66 15.28
CA PRO A 97 -9.74 -12.55 16.23
C PRO A 97 -10.91 -11.89 15.52
N ARG A 98 -12.08 -12.57 15.50
CA ARG A 98 -13.31 -12.08 14.85
C ARG A 98 -13.60 -10.61 15.15
N GLU A 99 -13.20 -10.16 16.34
CA GLU A 99 -13.25 -8.78 16.79
C GLU A 99 -12.44 -7.80 15.91
N LEU A 100 -11.20 -8.12 15.52
CA LEU A 100 -10.38 -7.26 14.65
C LEU A 100 -11.02 -7.10 13.27
N ALA A 101 -11.52 -8.20 12.69
CA ALA A 101 -12.21 -8.16 11.41
C ALA A 101 -13.48 -7.28 11.49
N MET A 102 -14.27 -7.42 12.56
CA MET A 102 -15.44 -6.56 12.77
C MET A 102 -15.07 -5.08 12.96
N ARG A 103 -14.02 -4.77 13.72
CA ARG A 103 -13.52 -3.39 13.88
C ARG A 103 -13.11 -2.78 12.54
N GLY A 104 -12.41 -3.55 11.70
CA GLY A 104 -12.03 -3.10 10.36
C GLY A 104 -13.22 -2.75 9.46
N LEU A 105 -14.28 -3.56 9.51
CA LEU A 105 -15.53 -3.29 8.78
C LEU A 105 -16.27 -2.07 9.35
N GLN A 106 -16.32 -1.92 10.67
CA GLN A 106 -16.93 -0.75 11.33
C GLN A 106 -16.25 0.55 10.93
N VAL A 107 -14.91 0.59 10.94
CA VAL A 107 -14.14 1.76 10.51
C VAL A 107 -14.45 2.11 9.05
N ARG A 108 -14.47 1.11 8.16
CA ARG A 108 -14.81 1.33 6.75
C ARG A 108 -16.22 1.90 6.61
N ASN A 109 -17.21 1.31 7.27
CA ASN A 109 -18.61 1.77 7.18
C ASN A 109 -18.75 3.21 7.71
N THR A 110 -18.10 3.52 8.84
CA THR A 110 -18.06 4.88 9.39
C THR A 110 -17.50 5.88 8.38
N ILE A 111 -16.42 5.54 7.68
CA ILE A 111 -15.84 6.41 6.65
C ILE A 111 -16.83 6.64 5.50
N VAL A 112 -17.52 5.59 5.04
CA VAL A 112 -18.51 5.72 3.96
C VAL A 112 -19.65 6.65 4.38
N GLU A 113 -20.20 6.43 5.58
CA GLU A 113 -21.31 7.22 6.13
C GLU A 113 -20.94 8.69 6.31
N HIS A 114 -19.73 9.00 6.78
CA HIS A 114 -19.34 10.38 7.07
C HIS A 114 -18.85 11.16 5.84
N TYR A 115 -18.25 10.48 4.86
CA TYR A 115 -17.50 11.16 3.78
C TYR A 115 -18.04 10.92 2.37
N TYR A 116 -18.98 10.00 2.15
CA TYR A 116 -19.37 9.57 0.79
C TYR A 116 -20.89 9.59 0.54
N GLN A 117 -21.63 10.59 1.05
CA GLN A 117 -23.09 10.78 0.80
C GLN A 117 -23.45 10.91 -0.68
#